data_AF-A0A9P1CNM7-F1
#
_entry.id   AF-A0A9P1CNM7-F1
#
_cell.length_a   1.000
_cell.length_b   1.000
_cell.length_c   1.000
_cell.angle_alpha   90.00
_cell.angle_beta   90.00
_cell.angle_gamma   90.00
#
_symmetry.space_group_name_H-M   'P 1'
#
loop_
_entity.id
_entity.type
_entity.pdbx_description
1 polymer ?
#
loop_
_entity_poly.entity_id
_entity_poly.type
_entity_poly.pdbx_seq_one_letter_code
_entity_poly.pdbx_strand_id
1 'polypeptide(L)'
;GFYGPVDSFEGSGESLVVADPDEAWAFQILSDPTGTSAIWAAQRLPDDHMTVVANMYTIREVDANDKANFILSPNLFEVAKSKGWWKDGTPFDFTKMYSGGEYAHKYYSGRRMWQGFQMASPSLSLPADYEDIRYKAAYPWSVKPDKLVSQHDVMAWHRDWYAGTEFDMTQGLQAGPFGTPDRFATSSQVKGNWERSIALYRTNAVYVQQLHHVAEGKPAGLASVAWYGGGPAHYAVFVPLPSGMSTSVPSLTFANAEKFESYSMNWNTRHIMNVCQVNFKAMHQTVQAQQLALEKKGDELLEKMRASKSSQEEINEAFLGHAAEALSKWRSLSSELLFLYSGNSRYAEHWKAMGYSEQWLEKSGYKEGPPPAPVEDRCPPKCDGQDAVVV
;
A
#
# COMPACT_ATOMS: atom_id res chain seq x y z
N GLY A 1 0.92 1.35 26.51
CA GLY A 1 -0.42 0.74 26.71
C GLY A 1 -1.46 1.64 26.07
N PHE A 2 -2.69 1.18 25.89
CA PHE A 2 -3.83 1.86 25.22
C PHE A 2 -4.22 3.27 25.74
N TYR A 3 -3.37 3.90 26.53
CA TYR A 3 -3.43 5.31 26.87
C TYR A 3 -2.35 5.97 26.03
N GLY A 4 -2.78 6.75 25.03
CA GLY A 4 -1.92 7.61 24.25
C GLY A 4 -1.10 8.58 25.13
N PRO A 5 -0.35 9.51 24.51
CA PRO A 5 0.19 10.66 25.24
C PRO A 5 -0.90 11.28 26.13
N VAL A 6 -0.52 11.77 27.32
CA VAL A 6 -1.45 12.21 28.40
C VAL A 6 -2.47 13.28 27.94
N ASP A 7 -2.24 13.92 26.78
CA ASP A 7 -3.09 14.92 26.16
C ASP A 7 -3.52 14.58 24.71
N SER A 8 -3.51 13.29 24.33
CA SER A 8 -3.85 12.84 22.97
C SER A 8 -4.75 11.60 22.97
N PHE A 9 -5.78 11.64 22.11
CA PHE A 9 -6.59 10.48 21.78
C PHE A 9 -5.86 9.50 20.82
N GLU A 10 -4.71 9.87 20.27
CA GLU A 10 -3.89 8.99 19.44
C GLU A 10 -3.41 7.78 20.24
N GLY A 11 -3.73 6.57 19.76
CA GLY A 11 -3.38 5.32 20.44
C GLY A 11 -4.34 4.89 21.55
N SER A 12 -5.53 5.51 21.65
CA SER A 12 -6.57 5.12 22.61
C SER A 12 -7.36 3.86 22.21
N GLY A 13 -7.16 3.36 20.98
CA GLY A 13 -7.81 2.16 20.45
C GLY A 13 -7.09 1.59 19.23
N GLU A 14 -7.28 0.29 19.00
CA GLU A 14 -6.60 -0.49 17.95
C GLU A 14 -7.58 -1.45 17.27
N SER A 15 -7.31 -1.79 16.01
CA SER A 15 -7.98 -2.88 15.30
C SER A 15 -6.94 -3.92 14.89
N LEU A 16 -7.14 -5.15 15.35
CA LEU A 16 -6.26 -6.28 15.09
C LEU A 16 -7.02 -7.29 14.23
N VAL A 17 -6.29 -7.98 13.34
CA VAL A 17 -6.79 -9.17 12.65
C VAL A 17 -6.10 -10.36 13.28
N VAL A 18 -6.89 -11.30 13.78
CA VAL A 18 -6.41 -12.56 14.37
C VAL A 18 -6.93 -13.68 13.50
N ALA A 19 -6.04 -14.52 12.98
CA ALA A 19 -6.43 -15.60 12.09
C ALA A 19 -5.52 -16.81 12.26
N ASP A 20 -6.05 -17.96 11.89
CA ASP A 20 -5.36 -19.23 11.74
C ASP A 20 -5.81 -19.89 10.40
N PRO A 21 -5.41 -21.13 10.09
CA PRO A 21 -5.84 -21.79 8.86
C PRO A 21 -7.36 -22.08 8.74
N ASP A 22 -8.13 -21.97 9.82
CA ASP A 22 -9.55 -22.32 9.87
C ASP A 22 -10.46 -21.08 9.91
N GLU A 23 -10.01 -20.00 10.56
CA GLU A 23 -10.84 -18.81 10.73
C GLU A 23 -10.05 -17.50 10.85
N ALA A 24 -10.77 -16.40 10.64
CA ALA A 24 -10.26 -15.05 10.81
C ALA A 24 -11.25 -14.18 11.59
N TRP A 25 -10.71 -13.31 12.43
CA TRP A 25 -11.47 -12.43 13.31
C TRP A 25 -10.93 -11.00 13.23
N ALA A 26 -11.84 -10.03 13.17
CA ALA A 26 -11.48 -8.63 13.45
C ALA A 26 -11.70 -8.37 14.94
N PHE A 27 -10.67 -7.93 15.64
CA PHE A 27 -10.68 -7.63 17.07
C PHE A 27 -10.45 -6.13 17.28
N GLN A 28 -11.45 -5.41 17.78
CA GLN A 28 -11.43 -3.96 17.97
C GLN A 28 -11.49 -3.64 19.46
N ILE A 29 -10.51 -2.89 19.93
CA ILE A 29 -10.25 -2.68 21.36
C ILE A 29 -9.90 -1.22 21.64
N LEU A 30 -10.38 -0.70 22.78
CA LEU A 30 -10.08 0.61 23.32
C LEU A 30 -9.94 0.56 24.84
N SER A 31 -9.37 1.62 25.42
CA SER A 31 -9.27 1.78 26.87
C SER A 31 -10.65 1.92 27.54
N ASP A 32 -10.77 1.30 28.72
CA ASP A 32 -11.90 1.54 29.62
C ASP A 32 -11.73 2.87 30.37
N PRO A 33 -12.82 3.64 30.65
CA PRO A 33 -12.76 4.88 31.42
C PRO A 33 -12.12 4.78 32.81
N THR A 34 -12.03 3.59 33.42
CA THR A 34 -11.39 3.40 34.73
C THR A 34 -9.86 3.48 34.67
N GLY A 35 -9.26 3.37 33.49
CA GLY A 35 -7.80 3.26 33.36
C GLY A 35 -7.25 1.85 33.65
N THR A 36 -8.10 0.90 34.05
CA THR A 36 -7.67 -0.41 34.58
C THR A 36 -8.17 -1.62 33.77
N SER A 37 -8.93 -1.38 32.69
CA SER A 37 -9.48 -2.41 31.82
C SER A 37 -9.51 -1.94 30.37
N ALA A 38 -10.07 -2.77 29.48
CA ALA A 38 -10.32 -2.45 28.08
C ALA A 38 -11.77 -2.78 27.71
N ILE A 39 -12.30 -2.06 26.72
CA ILE A 39 -13.58 -2.35 26.06
C ILE A 39 -13.22 -2.95 24.70
N TRP A 40 -13.85 -4.06 24.32
CA TRP A 40 -13.55 -4.69 23.04
C TRP A 40 -14.67 -5.57 22.50
N ALA A 41 -14.66 -5.75 21.19
CA ALA A 41 -15.46 -6.72 20.47
C ALA A 41 -14.58 -7.42 19.42
N ALA A 42 -14.78 -8.71 19.25
CA ALA A 42 -14.24 -9.49 18.15
C ALA A 42 -15.39 -10.04 17.31
N GLN A 43 -15.28 -9.95 15.98
CA GLN A 43 -16.25 -10.48 15.03
C GLN A 43 -15.57 -11.46 14.06
N ARG A 44 -16.13 -12.66 13.94
CA ARG A 44 -15.67 -13.71 13.00
C ARG A 44 -16.00 -13.30 11.58
N LEU A 45 -15.03 -13.45 10.68
CA LEU A 45 -15.23 -13.27 9.25
C LEU A 45 -15.85 -14.55 8.67
N PRO A 46 -16.93 -14.47 7.87
CA PRO A 46 -17.42 -15.63 7.15
C PRO A 46 -16.36 -16.22 6.22
N ASP A 47 -16.35 -17.55 6.09
CA ASP A 47 -15.29 -18.30 5.43
C ASP A 47 -15.09 -17.91 3.94
N ASP A 48 -16.15 -17.46 3.26
CA ASP A 48 -16.12 -17.03 1.86
C ASP A 48 -16.16 -15.50 1.67
N HIS A 49 -15.91 -14.74 2.74
CA HIS A 49 -15.93 -13.28 2.73
C HIS A 49 -14.54 -12.67 2.94
N MET A 50 -14.43 -11.38 2.61
CA MET A 50 -13.34 -10.51 3.01
C MET A 50 -13.85 -9.23 3.66
N THR A 51 -13.02 -8.61 4.49
CA THR A 51 -13.29 -7.31 5.11
C THR A 51 -12.12 -6.36 4.84
N VAL A 52 -12.38 -5.05 4.93
CA VAL A 52 -11.34 -4.02 4.81
C VAL A 52 -11.36 -3.18 6.08
N VAL A 53 -10.26 -3.22 6.84
CA VAL A 53 -10.09 -2.44 8.07
C VAL A 53 -9.10 -1.32 7.78
N ALA A 54 -9.62 -0.11 7.62
CA ALA A 54 -8.82 1.11 7.50
C ALA A 54 -8.57 1.73 8.89
N ASN A 55 -8.28 3.03 8.98
CA ASN A 55 -8.01 3.70 10.26
C ASN A 55 -9.30 4.08 11.01
N MET A 56 -10.24 3.15 11.11
CA MET A 56 -11.52 3.32 11.80
C MET A 56 -12.08 1.95 12.22
N TYR A 57 -12.82 1.93 13.34
CA TYR A 57 -13.62 0.76 13.70
C TYR A 57 -14.65 0.41 12.63
N THR A 58 -14.94 -0.87 12.52
CA THR A 58 -15.78 -1.44 11.46
C THR A 58 -16.85 -2.36 12.00
N ILE A 59 -16.66 -2.98 13.18
CA ILE A 59 -17.68 -3.83 13.80
C ILE A 59 -18.92 -2.98 14.07
N ARG A 60 -20.07 -3.42 13.54
CA ARG A 60 -21.35 -2.71 13.62
C ARG A 60 -22.18 -3.27 14.75
N GLU A 61 -23.40 -3.68 14.44
CA GLU A 61 -24.30 -4.31 15.38
C GLU A 61 -23.67 -5.60 15.91
N VAL A 62 -23.58 -5.71 17.24
CA VAL A 62 -23.10 -6.91 17.93
C VAL A 62 -24.27 -7.65 18.55
N ASP A 63 -24.28 -8.98 18.38
CA ASP A 63 -25.24 -9.85 19.07
C ASP A 63 -24.54 -10.61 20.19
N ALA A 64 -24.90 -10.28 21.44
CA ALA A 64 -24.34 -10.95 22.61
C ALA A 64 -24.75 -12.42 22.73
N ASN A 65 -25.80 -12.86 22.04
CA ASN A 65 -26.25 -14.26 22.03
C ASN A 65 -25.54 -15.10 20.97
N ASP A 66 -25.01 -14.47 19.92
CA ASP A 66 -24.25 -15.14 18.86
C ASP A 66 -22.79 -15.34 19.29
N LYS A 67 -22.58 -16.38 20.10
CA LYS A 67 -21.24 -16.78 20.56
C LYS A 67 -20.37 -17.40 19.48
N ALA A 68 -20.92 -17.72 18.31
CA ALA A 68 -20.17 -18.29 17.20
C ALA A 68 -19.45 -17.19 16.41
N ASN A 69 -20.08 -16.02 16.26
CA ASN A 69 -19.52 -14.92 15.48
C ASN A 69 -19.06 -13.73 16.33
N PHE A 70 -19.41 -13.65 17.62
CA PHE A 70 -19.01 -12.55 18.48
C PHE A 70 -18.39 -12.99 19.81
N ILE A 71 -17.27 -12.33 20.14
CA ILE A 71 -16.67 -12.38 21.47
C ILE A 71 -16.58 -10.94 21.98
N LEU A 72 -17.14 -10.65 23.15
CA LEU A 72 -17.33 -9.30 23.66
C LEU A 72 -16.72 -9.16 25.05
N SER A 73 -16.18 -7.98 25.37
CA SER A 73 -15.73 -7.68 26.73
C SER A 73 -16.92 -7.61 27.71
N PRO A 74 -16.77 -8.06 28.97
CA PRO A 74 -17.89 -8.07 29.93
C PRO A 74 -18.49 -6.68 30.20
N ASN A 75 -17.64 -5.64 30.16
CA ASN A 75 -17.99 -4.24 30.40
C ASN A 75 -18.55 -3.50 29.17
N LEU A 76 -18.65 -4.15 27.99
CA LEU A 76 -19.05 -3.51 26.74
C LEU A 76 -20.36 -2.73 26.89
N PHE A 77 -21.45 -3.39 27.28
CA PHE A 77 -22.75 -2.72 27.36
C PHE A 77 -22.84 -1.75 28.54
N GLU A 78 -22.24 -2.10 29.68
CA GLU A 78 -22.33 -1.30 30.91
C GLU A 78 -21.69 0.08 30.76
N VAL A 79 -20.53 0.16 30.10
CA VAL A 79 -19.86 1.44 29.86
C VAL A 79 -20.73 2.35 28.99
N ALA A 80 -21.26 1.83 27.87
CA ALA A 80 -22.13 2.64 26.99
C ALA A 80 -23.40 3.11 27.71
N LYS A 81 -24.00 2.26 28.56
CA LYS A 81 -25.15 2.63 29.40
C LYS A 81 -24.80 3.73 30.38
N SER A 82 -23.67 3.62 31.08
CA SER A 82 -23.24 4.62 32.08
C SER A 82 -23.01 6.00 31.48
N LYS A 83 -22.64 6.07 30.19
CA LYS A 83 -22.45 7.31 29.43
C LYS A 83 -23.74 7.84 28.78
N GLY A 84 -24.84 7.09 28.86
CA GLY A 84 -26.11 7.42 28.22
C GLY A 84 -26.11 7.26 26.70
N TRP A 85 -25.13 6.54 26.13
CA TRP A 85 -25.00 6.34 24.69
C TRP A 85 -25.90 5.23 24.15
N TRP A 86 -26.21 4.24 24.98
CA TRP A 86 -27.02 3.08 24.61
C TRP A 86 -28.04 2.73 25.70
N LYS A 87 -29.13 2.05 25.30
CA LYS A 87 -30.22 1.59 26.18
C LYS A 87 -30.57 0.13 25.88
N ASP A 88 -30.91 -0.62 26.92
CA ASP A 88 -31.37 -2.00 26.78
C ASP A 88 -32.57 -2.10 25.82
N GLY A 89 -32.59 -3.17 25.00
CA GLY A 89 -33.63 -3.41 24.00
C GLY A 89 -33.43 -2.66 22.67
N THR A 90 -32.32 -1.93 22.48
CA THR A 90 -31.95 -1.31 21.19
C THR A 90 -30.70 -1.97 20.59
N PRO A 91 -30.56 -1.99 19.25
CA PRO A 91 -29.33 -2.47 18.60
C PRO A 91 -28.07 -1.78 19.13
N PHE A 92 -27.02 -2.54 19.43
CA PHE A 92 -25.73 -2.02 19.86
C PHE A 92 -24.75 -2.00 18.71
N ASP A 93 -24.45 -0.82 18.14
CA ASP A 93 -23.44 -0.66 17.10
C ASP A 93 -22.10 -0.22 17.72
N PHE A 94 -21.10 -1.11 17.71
CA PHE A 94 -19.79 -0.88 18.34
C PHE A 94 -19.10 0.36 17.77
N THR A 95 -19.02 0.48 16.45
CA THR A 95 -18.40 1.63 15.77
C THR A 95 -19.11 2.93 16.12
N LYS A 96 -20.44 2.94 16.11
CA LYS A 96 -21.22 4.12 16.46
C LYS A 96 -20.93 4.61 17.87
N MET A 97 -20.86 3.68 18.83
CA MET A 97 -20.67 3.97 20.24
C MET A 97 -19.24 4.39 20.58
N TYR A 98 -18.25 3.66 20.05
CA TYR A 98 -16.86 3.76 20.52
C TYR A 98 -15.86 4.35 19.54
N SER A 99 -16.21 4.52 18.26
CA SER A 99 -15.28 5.12 17.31
C SER A 99 -15.18 6.64 17.47
N GLY A 100 -13.98 7.19 17.27
CA GLY A 100 -13.79 8.62 17.05
C GLY A 100 -14.38 9.14 15.73
N GLY A 101 -14.73 8.24 14.80
CA GLY A 101 -15.09 8.60 13.44
C GLY A 101 -13.87 8.74 12.53
N GLU A 102 -14.06 9.40 11.40
CA GLU A 102 -12.98 9.67 10.44
C GLU A 102 -11.92 10.62 11.00
N TYR A 103 -10.67 10.36 10.62
CA TYR A 103 -9.52 11.19 11.00
C TYR A 103 -9.09 12.09 9.83
N ALA A 104 -8.55 13.28 10.10
CA ALA A 104 -8.08 14.30 9.15
C ALA A 104 -9.14 14.89 8.20
N HIS A 105 -9.95 14.06 7.53
CA HIS A 105 -11.08 14.47 6.70
C HIS A 105 -12.08 13.31 6.50
N LYS A 106 -13.27 13.64 6.02
CA LYS A 106 -14.39 12.72 5.76
C LYS A 106 -14.05 11.45 4.98
N TYR A 107 -13.03 11.49 4.11
CA TYR A 107 -12.71 10.40 3.17
C TYR A 107 -11.47 9.59 3.54
N TYR A 108 -10.89 9.83 4.71
CA TYR A 108 -9.58 9.30 5.06
C TYR A 108 -9.55 7.77 5.16
N SER A 109 -10.61 7.13 5.68
CA SER A 109 -10.68 5.68 5.89
C SER A 109 -11.69 5.03 4.96
N GLY A 110 -12.89 5.57 4.87
CA GLY A 110 -13.99 4.97 4.13
C GLY A 110 -13.76 4.94 2.62
N ARG A 111 -12.96 5.85 2.04
CA ARG A 111 -12.61 5.74 0.61
C ARG A 111 -11.67 4.56 0.34
N ARG A 112 -10.77 4.26 1.28
CA ARG A 112 -9.92 3.05 1.20
C ARG A 112 -10.73 1.78 1.42
N MET A 113 -11.70 1.80 2.34
CA MET A 113 -12.63 0.69 2.52
C MET A 113 -13.44 0.42 1.26
N TRP A 114 -14.04 1.48 0.68
CA TRP A 114 -14.74 1.42 -0.59
C TRP A 114 -13.87 0.80 -1.67
N GLN A 115 -12.67 1.33 -1.90
CA GLN A 115 -11.80 0.85 -2.96
C GLN A 115 -11.38 -0.61 -2.76
N GLY A 116 -11.10 -1.03 -1.52
CA GLY A 116 -10.81 -2.44 -1.22
C GLY A 116 -11.99 -3.36 -1.56
N PHE A 117 -13.22 -2.96 -1.23
CA PHE A 117 -14.40 -3.72 -1.65
C PHE A 117 -14.65 -3.64 -3.15
N GLN A 118 -14.40 -2.50 -3.79
CA GLN A 118 -14.55 -2.30 -5.23
C GLN A 118 -13.59 -3.21 -6.03
N MET A 119 -12.35 -3.36 -5.56
CA MET A 119 -11.36 -4.23 -6.20
C MET A 119 -11.72 -5.71 -6.08
N ALA A 120 -12.38 -6.12 -4.99
CA ALA A 120 -12.71 -7.51 -4.73
C ALA A 120 -14.09 -7.94 -5.22
N SER A 121 -15.08 -7.03 -5.17
CA SER A 121 -16.49 -7.28 -5.44
C SER A 121 -17.10 -6.15 -6.28
N PRO A 122 -16.55 -5.85 -7.47
CA PRO A 122 -17.07 -4.76 -8.30
C PRO A 122 -18.55 -4.93 -8.69
N SER A 123 -19.06 -6.17 -8.71
CA SER A 123 -20.48 -6.44 -8.94
C SER A 123 -21.43 -5.74 -7.95
N LEU A 124 -20.97 -5.45 -6.72
CA LEU A 124 -21.77 -4.78 -5.70
C LEU A 124 -22.02 -3.29 -6.00
N SER A 125 -21.20 -2.68 -6.86
CA SER A 125 -21.35 -1.27 -7.27
C SER A 125 -21.54 -0.31 -6.07
N LEU A 126 -20.73 -0.49 -5.02
CA LEU A 126 -20.83 0.33 -3.81
C LEU A 126 -20.52 1.80 -4.12
N PRO A 127 -21.26 2.76 -3.55
CA PRO A 127 -21.03 4.18 -3.81
C PRO A 127 -19.72 4.64 -3.14
N ALA A 128 -18.92 5.43 -3.85
CA ALA A 128 -17.68 6.00 -3.31
C ALA A 128 -17.94 7.15 -2.31
N ASP A 129 -19.10 7.79 -2.44
CA ASP A 129 -19.57 8.84 -1.55
C ASP A 129 -20.50 8.29 -0.46
N TYR A 130 -20.35 8.85 0.73
CA TYR A 130 -21.11 8.52 1.93
C TYR A 130 -21.29 9.76 2.80
N GLU A 131 -22.20 9.72 3.76
CA GLU A 131 -22.39 10.84 4.70
C GLU A 131 -21.35 10.81 5.83
N ASP A 132 -21.47 9.82 6.72
CA ASP A 132 -20.60 9.63 7.87
C ASP A 132 -20.56 8.14 8.21
N ILE A 133 -19.42 7.49 7.98
CA ILE A 133 -19.24 6.07 8.23
C ILE A 133 -19.30 5.70 9.72
N ARG A 134 -19.26 6.64 10.66
CA ARG A 134 -19.47 6.33 12.08
C ARG A 134 -20.92 5.99 12.36
N TYR A 135 -21.84 6.84 11.89
CA TYR A 135 -23.26 6.76 12.22
C TYR A 135 -24.10 6.09 11.14
N LYS A 136 -23.61 6.08 9.90
CA LYS A 136 -24.25 5.43 8.75
C LYS A 136 -23.36 4.26 8.34
N ALA A 137 -23.88 3.04 8.41
CA ALA A 137 -23.20 1.86 7.91
C ALA A 137 -23.15 1.88 6.37
N ALA A 138 -22.35 2.79 5.80
CA ALA A 138 -22.31 3.05 4.35
C ALA A 138 -21.78 1.85 3.55
N TYR A 139 -20.97 1.01 4.20
CA TYR A 139 -20.42 -0.21 3.61
C TYR A 139 -20.79 -1.42 4.48
N PRO A 140 -21.00 -2.60 3.86
CA PRO A 140 -21.11 -3.84 4.60
C PRO A 140 -19.81 -4.10 5.37
N TRP A 141 -19.91 -4.81 6.50
CA TRP A 141 -18.72 -5.15 7.30
C TRP A 141 -17.78 -6.10 6.52
N SER A 142 -18.34 -7.01 5.75
CA SER A 142 -17.61 -7.91 4.86
C SER A 142 -18.39 -8.17 3.58
N VAL A 143 -17.71 -8.61 2.54
CA VAL A 143 -18.29 -8.94 1.23
C VAL A 143 -17.73 -10.28 0.75
N LYS A 144 -18.52 -11.02 -0.03
CA LYS A 144 -18.03 -12.15 -0.81
C LYS A 144 -17.36 -11.64 -2.08
N PRO A 145 -16.04 -11.88 -2.29
CA PRO A 145 -15.37 -11.53 -3.53
C PRO A 145 -16.05 -12.13 -4.77
N ASP A 146 -16.06 -11.41 -5.88
CA ASP A 146 -16.62 -11.89 -7.16
C ASP A 146 -15.85 -13.10 -7.72
N LYS A 147 -14.57 -13.23 -7.32
CA LYS A 147 -13.64 -14.27 -7.73
C LYS A 147 -12.74 -14.64 -6.55
N LEU A 148 -12.14 -15.83 -6.61
CA LEU A 148 -11.11 -16.23 -5.64
C LEU A 148 -9.96 -15.22 -5.64
N VAL A 149 -9.52 -14.85 -4.45
CA VAL A 149 -8.48 -13.85 -4.20
C VAL A 149 -7.15 -14.56 -3.98
N SER A 150 -6.13 -14.20 -4.75
CA SER A 150 -4.76 -14.66 -4.56
C SER A 150 -3.98 -13.69 -3.66
N GLN A 151 -2.82 -14.15 -3.16
CA GLN A 151 -1.88 -13.28 -2.45
C GLN A 151 -1.40 -12.11 -3.32
N HIS A 152 -1.26 -12.33 -4.63
CA HIS A 152 -0.84 -11.29 -5.58
C HIS A 152 -1.90 -10.23 -5.79
N ASP A 153 -3.19 -10.59 -5.70
CA ASP A 153 -4.28 -9.61 -5.71
C ASP A 153 -4.18 -8.71 -4.48
N VAL A 154 -3.98 -9.28 -3.28
CA VAL A 154 -3.82 -8.50 -2.04
C VAL A 154 -2.56 -7.61 -2.08
N MET A 155 -1.45 -8.11 -2.62
CA MET A 155 -0.24 -7.31 -2.86
C MET A 155 -0.53 -6.15 -3.81
N ALA A 156 -1.27 -6.37 -4.90
CA ALA A 156 -1.68 -5.33 -5.84
C ALA A 156 -2.61 -4.31 -5.17
N TRP A 157 -3.54 -4.73 -4.31
CA TRP A 157 -4.42 -3.83 -3.57
C TRP A 157 -3.66 -2.93 -2.61
N HIS A 158 -2.61 -3.43 -1.94
CA HIS A 158 -1.71 -2.60 -1.15
C HIS A 158 -0.95 -1.55 -1.97
N ARG A 159 -0.80 -1.78 -3.28
CA ARG A 159 -0.17 -0.86 -4.24
C ARG A 159 -1.16 0.13 -4.86
N ASP A 160 -2.44 0.08 -4.51
CA ASP A 160 -3.46 0.90 -5.15
C ASP A 160 -3.48 2.36 -4.67
N TRP A 161 -3.65 3.25 -5.65
CA TRP A 161 -3.80 4.70 -5.49
C TRP A 161 -5.08 5.22 -6.15
N TYR A 162 -6.13 4.38 -6.11
CA TYR A 162 -7.42 4.60 -6.79
C TYR A 162 -7.31 4.58 -8.31
N ALA A 163 -6.39 3.76 -8.85
CA ALA A 163 -6.09 3.73 -10.27
C ALA A 163 -7.34 3.44 -11.11
N GLY A 164 -7.57 4.22 -12.17
CA GLY A 164 -8.71 4.03 -13.06
C GLY A 164 -10.07 4.47 -12.51
N THR A 165 -10.11 5.13 -11.35
CA THR A 165 -11.31 5.75 -10.79
C THR A 165 -11.27 7.27 -10.96
N GLU A 166 -12.36 7.97 -10.60
CA GLU A 166 -12.35 9.45 -10.56
C GLU A 166 -11.39 10.03 -9.50
N PHE A 167 -10.92 9.21 -8.55
CA PHE A 167 -9.98 9.59 -7.50
C PHE A 167 -8.53 9.23 -7.82
N ASP A 168 -8.24 8.81 -9.05
CA ASP A 168 -6.91 8.35 -9.47
C ASP A 168 -5.84 9.42 -9.19
N MET A 169 -4.96 9.11 -8.24
CA MET A 169 -3.96 10.05 -7.76
C MET A 169 -2.81 10.30 -8.75
N THR A 170 -2.75 9.57 -9.87
CA THR A 170 -1.79 9.81 -10.95
C THR A 170 -2.27 10.87 -11.95
N GLN A 171 -3.49 11.37 -11.78
CA GLN A 171 -4.12 12.31 -12.71
C GLN A 171 -4.14 13.75 -12.19
N GLY A 172 -4.31 14.68 -13.14
CA GLY A 172 -4.55 16.09 -12.85
C GLY A 172 -3.32 16.85 -12.36
N LEU A 173 -3.55 18.12 -12.01
CA LEU A 173 -2.47 19.05 -11.63
C LEU A 173 -1.71 18.58 -10.38
N GLN A 174 -2.40 17.92 -9.46
CA GLN A 174 -1.83 17.45 -8.18
C GLN A 174 -0.78 16.35 -8.37
N ALA A 175 -0.84 15.59 -9.47
CA ALA A 175 0.12 14.55 -9.79
C ALA A 175 1.36 15.07 -10.54
N GLY A 176 1.38 16.37 -10.85
CA GLY A 176 2.45 17.01 -11.60
C GLY A 176 2.56 16.51 -13.05
N PRO A 177 3.66 16.86 -13.75
CA PRO A 177 3.84 16.51 -15.16
C PRO A 177 3.97 15.01 -15.43
N PHE A 178 4.35 14.24 -14.41
CA PHE A 178 4.74 12.84 -14.54
C PHE A 178 3.88 11.89 -13.70
N GLY A 179 2.73 12.35 -13.21
CA GLY A 179 1.69 11.50 -12.65
C GLY A 179 2.07 10.81 -11.34
N THR A 180 2.83 11.48 -10.45
CA THR A 180 3.16 10.88 -9.14
C THR A 180 1.91 10.80 -8.25
N PRO A 181 1.59 9.63 -7.66
CA PRO A 181 0.48 9.51 -6.72
C PRO A 181 0.84 10.00 -5.31
N ASP A 182 2.11 10.28 -5.04
CA ASP A 182 2.56 10.67 -3.71
C ASP A 182 2.18 12.12 -3.38
N ARG A 183 1.77 12.35 -2.13
CA ARG A 183 1.33 13.65 -1.62
C ARG A 183 2.06 13.99 -0.33
N PHE A 184 2.98 14.94 -0.41
CA PHE A 184 3.82 15.35 0.72
C PHE A 184 3.11 16.33 1.66
N ALA A 185 3.76 16.60 2.79
CA ALA A 185 3.28 17.53 3.81
C ALA A 185 2.98 18.92 3.22
N THR A 186 1.89 19.53 3.68
CA THR A 186 1.41 20.83 3.21
C THR A 186 1.64 21.92 4.26
N SER A 187 1.64 23.18 3.81
CA SER A 187 1.67 24.34 4.71
C SER A 187 0.37 24.45 5.48
N SER A 188 0.44 24.79 6.77
CA SER A 188 -0.73 25.09 7.60
C SER A 188 -1.46 26.37 7.19
N GLN A 189 -0.84 27.21 6.35
CA GLN A 189 -1.43 28.46 5.88
C GLN A 189 -2.50 28.23 4.78
N VAL A 190 -2.40 27.12 4.04
CA VAL A 190 -3.34 26.77 2.97
C VAL A 190 -4.24 25.64 3.48
N LYS A 191 -5.53 25.95 3.65
CA LYS A 191 -6.52 24.97 4.12
C LYS A 191 -6.93 24.03 2.99
N GLY A 192 -6.83 22.72 3.23
CA GLY A 192 -7.22 21.68 2.30
C GLY A 192 -6.77 20.30 2.80
N ASN A 193 -7.13 19.25 2.05
CA ASN A 193 -6.70 17.89 2.31
C ASN A 193 -6.44 17.19 0.98
N TRP A 194 -5.50 16.24 0.99
CA TRP A 194 -5.31 15.30 -0.10
C TRP A 194 -6.18 14.07 0.09
N GLU A 195 -6.49 13.39 -1.01
CA GLU A 195 -6.97 12.01 -0.92
C GLU A 195 -5.92 11.12 -0.25
N ARG A 196 -6.39 10.13 0.51
CA ARG A 196 -5.56 9.15 1.20
C ARG A 196 -5.69 7.81 0.47
N SER A 197 -4.79 7.53 -0.47
CA SER A 197 -4.65 6.22 -1.16
C SER A 197 -4.37 5.07 -0.21
N ILE A 198 -4.49 3.82 -0.65
CA ILE A 198 -4.00 2.65 0.11
C ILE A 198 -2.46 2.66 0.11
N ALA A 199 -1.88 2.76 -1.08
CA ALA A 199 -0.45 2.90 -1.31
C ALA A 199 0.06 4.26 -0.87
N LEU A 200 1.06 4.26 0.01
CA LEU A 200 1.49 5.50 0.68
C LEU A 200 3.01 5.55 0.85
N TYR A 201 3.64 6.64 0.40
CA TYR A 201 5.10 6.85 0.48
C TYR A 201 5.70 6.78 1.89
N ARG A 202 4.89 6.97 2.93
CA ARG A 202 5.34 6.89 4.34
C ARG A 202 5.17 5.49 4.96
N THR A 203 4.67 4.49 4.23
CA THR A 203 4.62 3.10 4.71
C THR A 203 6.03 2.57 4.97
N ASN A 204 6.24 2.00 6.17
CA ASN A 204 7.52 1.43 6.58
C ASN A 204 7.65 -0.05 6.22
N ALA A 205 6.55 -0.79 6.32
CA ALA A 205 6.50 -2.18 5.91
C ALA A 205 5.06 -2.51 5.48
N VAL A 206 4.95 -3.50 4.61
CA VAL A 206 3.70 -4.12 4.20
C VAL A 206 3.89 -5.63 4.24
N TYR A 207 2.86 -6.36 4.64
CA TYR A 207 2.92 -7.81 4.68
C TYR A 207 1.59 -8.43 4.25
N VAL A 208 1.69 -9.55 3.53
CA VAL A 208 0.55 -10.41 3.16
C VAL A 208 0.82 -11.79 3.75
N GLN A 209 -0.06 -12.24 4.64
CA GLN A 209 0.11 -13.50 5.35
C GLN A 209 -0.85 -14.55 4.78
N GLN A 210 -0.30 -15.67 4.35
CA GLN A 210 -1.04 -16.86 3.92
C GLN A 210 -0.94 -17.90 5.03
N LEU A 211 -2.08 -18.23 5.64
CA LEU A 211 -2.17 -19.21 6.70
C LEU A 211 -2.78 -20.49 6.12
N HIS A 212 -2.04 -21.59 6.18
CA HIS A 212 -2.47 -22.87 5.62
C HIS A 212 -2.22 -24.00 6.60
N HIS A 213 -3.11 -25.00 6.55
CA HIS A 213 -2.89 -26.30 7.14
C HIS A 213 -1.66 -26.97 6.55
N VAL A 214 -0.99 -27.78 7.36
CA VAL A 214 0.09 -28.63 6.88
C VAL A 214 -0.51 -29.71 5.97
N ALA A 215 -0.23 -29.63 4.67
CA ALA A 215 -0.64 -30.66 3.73
C ALA A 215 0.09 -31.98 3.98
N GLU A 216 -0.61 -33.10 3.80
CA GLU A 216 -0.04 -34.44 4.01
C GLU A 216 1.22 -34.66 3.17
N GLY A 217 2.29 -35.13 3.82
CA GLY A 217 3.58 -35.37 3.17
C GLY A 217 4.33 -34.11 2.73
N LYS A 218 3.85 -32.90 3.10
CA LYS A 218 4.52 -31.62 2.81
C LYS A 218 5.28 -31.09 4.05
N PRO A 219 6.37 -30.32 3.87
CA PRO A 219 7.09 -29.73 4.99
C PRO A 219 6.23 -28.73 5.77
N ALA A 220 6.04 -28.96 7.08
CA ALA A 220 5.23 -28.09 7.94
C ALA A 220 5.73 -26.63 7.96
N GLY A 221 7.05 -26.43 7.92
CA GLY A 221 7.67 -25.10 7.88
C GLY A 221 7.41 -24.30 6.60
N LEU A 222 6.75 -24.87 5.60
CA LEU A 222 6.39 -24.23 4.33
C LEU A 222 4.88 -24.08 4.13
N ALA A 223 4.08 -24.46 5.13
CA ALA A 223 2.63 -24.39 5.05
C ALA A 223 2.18 -22.93 4.97
N SER A 224 2.53 -22.13 5.98
CA SER A 224 2.18 -20.71 6.04
C SER A 224 3.34 -19.84 5.56
N VAL A 225 3.03 -18.70 4.95
CA VAL A 225 4.02 -17.80 4.34
C VAL A 225 3.65 -16.35 4.65
N ALA A 226 4.61 -15.58 5.15
CA ALA A 226 4.51 -14.13 5.23
C ALA A 226 5.28 -13.51 4.07
N TRP A 227 4.59 -12.87 3.14
CA TRP A 227 5.19 -12.07 2.09
C TRP A 227 5.46 -10.67 2.65
N TYR A 228 6.73 -10.29 2.74
CA TYR A 228 7.13 -9.05 3.39
C TYR A 228 7.75 -8.06 2.41
N GLY A 229 7.19 -6.85 2.36
CA GLY A 229 7.71 -5.72 1.61
C GLY A 229 8.28 -4.64 2.53
N GLY A 230 9.59 -4.37 2.40
CA GLY A 230 10.24 -3.28 3.13
C GLY A 230 10.01 -1.94 2.45
N GLY A 231 9.27 -1.03 3.09
CA GLY A 231 8.97 0.32 2.59
C GLY A 231 7.60 0.45 1.91
N PRO A 232 7.38 1.51 1.13
CA PRO A 232 6.11 1.75 0.45
C PRO A 232 5.76 0.67 -0.57
N ALA A 233 4.56 0.09 -0.46
CA ALA A 233 4.14 -1.08 -1.23
C ALA A 233 4.27 -0.92 -2.75
N HIS A 234 3.98 0.26 -3.27
CA HIS A 234 4.08 0.56 -4.70
C HIS A 234 5.53 0.64 -5.22
N TYR A 235 6.54 0.63 -4.34
CA TYR A 235 7.96 0.49 -4.71
C TYR A 235 8.62 -0.76 -4.11
N ALA A 236 7.98 -1.43 -3.14
CA ALA A 236 8.54 -2.58 -2.43
C ALA A 236 8.33 -3.89 -3.19
N VAL A 237 9.35 -4.73 -3.23
CA VAL A 237 9.22 -6.15 -3.59
C VAL A 237 8.75 -6.94 -2.37
N PHE A 238 7.78 -7.83 -2.56
CA PHE A 238 7.37 -8.77 -1.52
C PHE A 238 8.26 -10.02 -1.56
N VAL A 239 8.99 -10.25 -0.46
CA VAL A 239 9.85 -11.43 -0.28
C VAL A 239 9.08 -12.47 0.54
N PRO A 240 8.93 -13.72 0.08
CA PRO A 240 8.26 -14.77 0.84
C PRO A 240 9.12 -15.26 2.00
N LEU A 241 8.52 -15.32 3.19
CA LEU A 241 9.12 -15.83 4.43
C LEU A 241 8.26 -16.98 4.96
N PRO A 242 8.66 -18.25 4.72
CA PRO A 242 7.94 -19.39 5.26
C PRO A 242 7.92 -19.44 6.79
N SER A 243 6.85 -19.97 7.38
CA SER A 243 6.63 -20.00 8.83
C SER A 243 7.69 -20.80 9.61
N GLY A 244 8.37 -21.75 8.97
CA GLY A 244 9.42 -22.55 9.57
C GLY A 244 10.81 -21.90 9.55
N MET A 245 10.98 -20.72 8.95
CA MET A 245 12.28 -20.05 8.94
C MET A 245 12.81 -19.86 10.36
N SER A 246 13.98 -20.44 10.64
CA SER A 246 14.63 -20.38 11.96
C SER A 246 15.82 -19.41 12.00
N THR A 247 15.98 -18.58 10.95
CA THR A 247 17.06 -17.62 10.80
C THR A 247 16.50 -16.23 10.51
N SER A 248 17.22 -15.19 10.96
CA SER A 248 16.89 -13.80 10.65
C SER A 248 17.18 -13.51 9.18
N VAL A 249 16.39 -12.61 8.57
CA VAL A 249 16.69 -11.99 7.28
C VAL A 249 17.09 -10.53 7.56
N PRO A 250 18.39 -10.21 7.76
CA PRO A 250 18.81 -8.91 8.28
C PRO A 250 18.36 -7.73 7.41
N SER A 251 18.32 -7.92 6.08
CA SER A 251 17.89 -6.91 5.12
C SER A 251 16.43 -6.46 5.29
N LEU A 252 15.59 -7.30 5.90
CA LEU A 252 14.18 -7.03 6.16
C LEU A 252 13.90 -6.62 7.62
N THR A 253 14.86 -6.85 8.52
CA THR A 253 14.71 -6.67 9.97
C THR A 253 15.01 -5.25 10.43
N PHE A 254 16.04 -4.61 9.85
CA PHE A 254 16.54 -3.31 10.31
C PHE A 254 16.33 -2.19 9.30
N ALA A 255 15.82 -1.06 9.79
CA ALA A 255 15.72 0.20 9.05
C ALA A 255 15.91 1.37 10.04
N ASN A 256 17.15 1.83 10.21
CA ASN A 256 17.45 2.95 11.09
C ASN A 256 16.83 4.24 10.54
N ALA A 257 15.92 4.88 11.29
CA ALA A 257 15.20 6.09 10.85
C ALA A 257 16.11 7.32 10.63
N GLU A 258 17.32 7.33 11.18
CA GLU A 258 18.25 8.47 11.16
C GLU A 258 19.37 8.32 10.13
N LYS A 259 19.55 7.14 9.54
CA LYS A 259 20.69 6.86 8.65
C LYS A 259 20.30 5.94 7.50
N PHE A 260 20.68 6.33 6.29
CA PHE A 260 20.61 5.45 5.12
C PHE A 260 21.59 4.28 5.26
N GLU A 261 21.08 3.07 5.08
CA GLU A 261 21.85 1.84 5.17
C GLU A 261 21.61 0.98 3.94
N SER A 262 22.66 0.80 3.13
CA SER A 262 22.56 0.10 1.84
C SER A 262 22.20 -1.38 1.95
N TYR A 263 22.29 -1.99 3.13
CA TYR A 263 21.85 -3.36 3.39
C TYR A 263 20.35 -3.45 3.77
N SER A 264 19.69 -2.34 4.07
CA SER A 264 18.27 -2.30 4.44
C SER A 264 17.39 -2.27 3.19
N MET A 265 16.49 -3.24 3.06
CA MET A 265 15.52 -3.28 1.97
C MET A 265 14.63 -2.03 1.99
N ASN A 266 14.17 -1.60 3.17
CA ASN A 266 13.36 -0.39 3.32
C ASN A 266 14.06 0.83 2.73
N TRP A 267 15.33 1.07 3.09
CA TRP A 267 16.06 2.23 2.61
C TRP A 267 16.32 2.18 1.10
N ASN A 268 16.56 1.00 0.53
CA ASN A 268 16.69 0.86 -0.93
C ASN A 268 15.34 1.07 -1.65
N THR A 269 14.23 0.60 -1.09
CA THR A 269 12.89 0.92 -1.61
C THR A 269 12.62 2.42 -1.57
N ARG A 270 12.97 3.11 -0.48
CA ARG A 270 12.85 4.57 -0.37
C ARG A 270 13.77 5.32 -1.34
N HIS A 271 14.95 4.77 -1.63
CA HIS A 271 15.84 5.33 -2.64
C HIS A 271 15.23 5.24 -4.05
N ILE A 272 14.66 4.08 -4.41
CA ILE A 272 13.91 3.92 -5.66
C ILE A 272 12.73 4.89 -5.72
N MET A 273 11.94 5.00 -4.64
CA MET A 273 10.84 5.97 -4.54
C MET A 273 11.30 7.38 -4.88
N ASN A 274 12.40 7.85 -4.26
CA ASN A 274 12.94 9.19 -4.51
C ASN A 274 13.39 9.39 -5.97
N VAL A 275 14.05 8.39 -6.56
CA VAL A 275 14.43 8.43 -7.99
C VAL A 275 13.19 8.48 -8.89
N CYS A 276 12.18 7.65 -8.60
CA CYS A 276 10.94 7.60 -9.36
C CYS A 276 10.14 8.91 -9.30
N GLN A 277 10.34 9.79 -8.31
CA GLN A 277 9.69 11.11 -8.31
C GLN A 277 10.10 11.97 -9.51
N VAL A 278 11.25 11.70 -10.15
CA VAL A 278 11.69 12.43 -11.36
C VAL A 278 10.72 12.22 -12.51
N ASN A 279 10.27 11.00 -12.74
CA ASN A 279 9.27 10.68 -13.76
C ASN A 279 8.52 9.40 -13.40
N PHE A 280 7.54 9.51 -12.50
CA PHE A 280 6.82 8.36 -11.94
C PHE A 280 6.19 7.51 -13.05
N LYS A 281 5.41 8.12 -13.95
CA LYS A 281 4.72 7.45 -15.05
C LYS A 281 5.65 6.55 -15.88
N ALA A 282 6.87 7.03 -16.18
CA ALA A 282 7.80 6.29 -17.01
C ALA A 282 8.63 5.28 -16.20
N MET A 283 9.16 5.69 -15.04
CA MET A 283 10.09 4.90 -14.23
C MET A 283 9.40 3.78 -13.45
N HIS A 284 8.20 4.04 -12.91
CA HIS A 284 7.47 3.09 -12.08
C HIS A 284 7.13 1.79 -12.82
N GLN A 285 6.87 1.85 -14.13
CA GLN A 285 6.68 0.65 -14.96
C GLN A 285 7.87 -0.31 -14.89
N THR A 286 9.09 0.22 -14.85
CA THR A 286 10.30 -0.60 -14.72
C THR A 286 10.41 -1.18 -13.30
N VAL A 287 10.06 -0.40 -12.27
CA VAL A 287 9.98 -0.90 -10.89
C VAL A 287 8.98 -2.04 -10.76
N GLN A 288 7.77 -1.84 -11.28
CA GLN A 288 6.70 -2.84 -11.26
C GLN A 288 7.10 -4.14 -11.97
N ALA A 289 7.75 -4.04 -13.13
CA ALA A 289 8.25 -5.21 -13.83
C ALA A 289 9.26 -6.01 -12.99
N GLN A 290 10.14 -5.33 -12.24
CA GLN A 290 11.11 -6.00 -11.36
C GLN A 290 10.46 -6.56 -10.09
N GLN A 291 9.44 -5.89 -9.53
CA GLN A 291 8.64 -6.41 -8.40
C GLN A 291 8.02 -7.75 -8.78
N LEU A 292 7.28 -7.77 -9.89
CA LEU A 292 6.60 -8.97 -10.38
C LEU A 292 7.57 -10.10 -10.74
N ALA A 293 8.73 -9.78 -11.33
CA ALA A 293 9.73 -10.78 -11.68
C ALA A 293 10.33 -11.46 -10.45
N LEU A 294 10.64 -10.72 -9.39
CA LEU A 294 11.17 -11.28 -8.15
C LEU A 294 10.09 -12.00 -7.34
N GLU A 295 8.89 -11.45 -7.25
CA GLU A 295 7.74 -12.09 -6.60
C GLU A 295 7.43 -13.46 -7.23
N LYS A 296 7.44 -13.53 -8.56
CA LYS A 296 7.30 -14.79 -9.30
C LYS A 296 8.41 -15.79 -8.96
N LYS A 297 9.68 -15.35 -8.86
CA LYS A 297 10.77 -16.23 -8.43
C LYS A 297 10.55 -16.74 -6.99
N GLY A 298 9.95 -15.92 -6.14
CA GLY A 298 9.53 -16.31 -4.80
C GLY A 298 8.49 -17.44 -4.82
N ASP A 299 7.47 -17.35 -5.67
CA ASP A 299 6.49 -18.43 -5.86
C ASP A 299 7.17 -19.71 -6.39
N GLU A 300 7.99 -19.59 -7.43
CA GLU A 300 8.72 -20.72 -8.02
C GLU A 300 9.62 -21.41 -6.97
N LEU A 301 10.22 -20.63 -6.07
CA LEU A 301 11.02 -21.15 -4.96
C LEU A 301 10.15 -21.88 -3.91
N LEU A 302 9.00 -21.31 -3.53
CA LEU A 302 8.05 -21.96 -2.62
C LEU A 302 7.59 -23.30 -3.18
N GLU A 303 7.19 -23.34 -4.44
CA GLU A 303 6.73 -24.56 -5.10
C GLU A 303 7.84 -25.62 -5.20
N LYS A 304 9.05 -25.20 -5.56
CA LYS A 304 10.22 -26.08 -5.58
C LYS A 304 10.49 -26.68 -4.20
N MET A 305 10.46 -25.88 -3.14
CA MET A 305 10.74 -26.33 -1.77
C MET A 305 9.62 -27.19 -1.18
N ARG A 306 8.36 -26.93 -1.53
CA ARG A 306 7.22 -27.78 -1.16
C ARG A 306 7.21 -29.12 -1.90
N ALA A 307 7.87 -29.21 -3.04
CA ALA A 307 8.00 -30.46 -3.81
C ALA A 307 9.25 -31.25 -3.42
N SER A 308 10.25 -30.63 -2.78
CA SER A 308 11.49 -31.28 -2.39
C SER A 308 11.39 -31.97 -1.01
N LYS A 309 12.42 -32.76 -0.68
CA LYS A 309 12.67 -33.27 0.68
C LYS A 309 13.79 -32.47 1.36
N SER A 310 13.79 -31.16 1.15
CA SER A 310 14.86 -30.29 1.63
C SER A 310 14.91 -30.22 3.16
N SER A 311 16.11 -30.12 3.71
CA SER A 311 16.28 -29.87 5.15
C SER A 311 15.87 -28.44 5.51
N GLN A 312 15.70 -28.15 6.80
CA GLN A 312 15.39 -26.79 7.25
C GLN A 312 16.52 -25.81 6.92
N GLU A 313 17.78 -26.26 6.96
CA GLU A 313 18.95 -25.47 6.57
C GLU A 313 18.91 -25.10 5.08
N GLU A 314 18.63 -26.07 4.20
CA GLU A 314 18.51 -25.82 2.75
C GLU A 314 17.35 -24.87 2.43
N ILE A 315 16.22 -25.01 3.15
CA ILE A 315 15.08 -24.08 3.06
C ILE A 315 15.55 -22.67 3.45
N ASN A 316 16.16 -22.53 4.64
CA ASN A 316 16.65 -21.24 5.13
C ASN A 316 17.64 -20.59 4.14
N GLU A 317 18.61 -21.35 3.63
CA GLU A 317 19.61 -20.86 2.68
C GLU A 317 18.98 -20.35 1.39
N ALA A 318 17.98 -21.05 0.84
CA ALA A 318 17.37 -20.62 -0.40
C ALA A 318 16.52 -19.36 -0.25
N PHE A 319 15.74 -19.23 0.83
CA PHE A 319 14.96 -18.01 1.09
C PHE A 319 15.86 -16.82 1.46
N LEU A 320 16.96 -17.05 2.17
CA LEU A 320 18.00 -16.04 2.36
C LEU A 320 18.66 -15.61 1.05
N GLY A 321 18.96 -16.57 0.17
CA GLY A 321 19.49 -16.31 -1.16
C GLY A 321 18.55 -15.46 -2.01
N HIS A 322 17.25 -15.78 -2.00
CA HIS A 322 16.24 -14.98 -2.68
C HIS A 322 16.11 -13.56 -2.11
N ALA A 323 16.11 -13.42 -0.77
CA ALA A 323 16.09 -12.10 -0.13
C ALA A 323 17.35 -11.27 -0.46
N ALA A 324 18.51 -11.92 -0.57
CA ALA A 324 19.77 -11.28 -0.96
C ALA A 324 19.75 -10.86 -2.44
N GLU A 325 19.21 -11.69 -3.33
CA GLU A 325 18.99 -11.35 -4.75
C GLU A 325 18.08 -10.13 -4.89
N ALA A 326 16.95 -10.13 -4.19
CA ALA A 326 16.01 -9.02 -4.19
C ALA A 326 16.66 -7.72 -3.70
N LEU A 327 17.43 -7.78 -2.59
CA LEU A 327 18.16 -6.63 -2.09
C LEU A 327 19.20 -6.13 -3.11
N SER A 328 19.97 -7.04 -3.70
CA SER A 328 20.96 -6.68 -4.72
C SER A 328 20.31 -5.97 -5.90
N LYS A 329 19.16 -6.47 -6.36
CA LYS A 329 18.40 -5.82 -7.43
C LYS A 329 17.86 -4.46 -7.02
N TRP A 330 17.30 -4.33 -5.83
CA TRP A 330 16.78 -3.04 -5.33
C TRP A 330 17.90 -2.01 -5.16
N ARG A 331 19.11 -2.43 -4.80
CA ARG A 331 20.30 -1.56 -4.74
C ARG A 331 20.74 -1.07 -6.11
N SER A 332 20.72 -1.91 -7.15
CA SER A 332 21.14 -1.51 -8.50
C SER A 332 20.07 -0.75 -9.27
N LEU A 333 18.80 -1.02 -8.99
CA LEU A 333 17.66 -0.51 -9.76
C LEU A 333 17.62 1.02 -9.78
N SER A 334 17.99 1.71 -8.70
CA SER A 334 18.06 3.18 -8.70
C SER A 334 19.02 3.71 -9.77
N SER A 335 20.20 3.11 -9.91
CA SER A 335 21.18 3.49 -10.93
C SER A 335 20.72 3.09 -12.33
N GLU A 336 20.06 1.94 -12.48
CA GLU A 336 19.46 1.53 -13.74
C GLU A 336 18.35 2.50 -14.19
N LEU A 337 17.51 2.99 -13.29
CA LEU A 337 16.47 3.97 -13.60
C LEU A 337 17.09 5.31 -14.00
N LEU A 338 18.11 5.78 -13.29
CA LEU A 338 18.84 6.99 -13.71
C LEU A 338 19.46 6.80 -15.10
N PHE A 339 20.05 5.64 -15.37
CA PHE A 339 20.64 5.32 -16.67
C PHE A 339 19.59 5.13 -17.77
N LEU A 340 18.41 4.54 -17.55
CA LEU A 340 17.47 4.31 -18.64
C LEU A 340 16.70 5.57 -19.06
N TYR A 341 16.61 6.54 -18.14
CA TYR A 341 15.75 7.72 -18.27
C TYR A 341 16.54 9.05 -18.17
N SER A 342 17.85 9.07 -18.46
CA SER A 342 18.63 10.33 -18.45
C SER A 342 18.53 11.16 -19.75
N GLY A 343 17.75 10.73 -20.74
CA GLY A 343 17.56 11.49 -21.99
C GLY A 343 18.72 11.42 -22.99
N ASN A 344 19.67 10.51 -22.81
CA ASN A 344 20.81 10.30 -23.72
C ASN A 344 20.42 9.46 -24.97
N SER A 345 19.20 9.64 -25.49
CA SER A 345 18.68 8.90 -26.65
C SER A 345 19.48 9.09 -27.95
N ARG A 346 20.45 10.00 -27.94
CA ARG A 346 21.42 10.21 -29.03
C ARG A 346 22.61 9.23 -29.01
N TYR A 347 22.82 8.50 -27.92
CA TYR A 347 24.04 7.69 -27.70
C TYR A 347 23.80 6.18 -27.66
N ALA A 348 22.56 5.70 -27.52
CA ALA A 348 22.21 4.29 -27.66
C ALA A 348 20.71 4.11 -27.99
N GLU A 349 20.29 2.89 -28.36
CA GLU A 349 18.88 2.59 -28.69
C GLU A 349 18.03 2.19 -27.47
N HIS A 350 18.64 1.89 -26.33
CA HIS A 350 17.94 1.36 -25.14
C HIS A 350 17.29 2.44 -24.23
N TRP A 351 17.34 3.70 -24.63
CA TRP A 351 16.82 4.82 -23.83
C TRP A 351 15.30 4.94 -23.93
N LYS A 352 14.66 5.25 -22.82
CA LYS A 352 13.21 5.52 -22.81
C LYS A 352 12.98 7.03 -22.87
N ALA A 353 12.22 7.46 -23.88
CA ALA A 353 11.88 8.86 -24.05
C ALA A 353 11.04 9.37 -22.87
N MET A 354 11.41 10.54 -22.35
CA MET A 354 10.62 11.29 -21.38
C MET A 354 9.90 12.42 -22.11
N GLY A 355 8.62 12.62 -21.82
CA GLY A 355 7.82 13.69 -22.41
C GLY A 355 6.72 14.15 -21.47
N TYR A 356 6.36 15.43 -21.59
CA TYR A 356 5.18 15.99 -20.93
C TYR A 356 3.91 15.50 -21.62
N SER A 357 2.83 15.30 -20.86
CA SER A 357 1.51 15.06 -21.46
C SER A 357 1.01 16.34 -22.15
N GLU A 358 0.19 16.18 -23.19
CA GLU A 358 -0.47 17.31 -23.87
C GLU A 358 -1.25 18.18 -22.87
N GLN A 359 -2.01 17.55 -21.98
CA GLN A 359 -2.76 18.25 -20.93
C GLN A 359 -1.84 19.09 -20.01
N TRP A 360 -0.62 18.62 -19.74
CA TRP A 360 0.34 19.42 -18.96
C TRP A 360 0.84 20.61 -19.76
N LEU A 361 1.20 20.41 -21.04
CA LEU A 361 1.66 21.48 -21.93
C LEU A 361 0.60 22.58 -22.09
N GLU A 362 -0.67 22.21 -22.22
CA GLU A 362 -1.79 23.16 -22.28
C GLU A 362 -1.91 24.03 -21.02
N LYS A 363 -1.61 23.47 -19.85
CA LYS A 363 -1.71 24.19 -18.57
C LYS A 363 -0.42 24.89 -18.17
N SER A 364 0.73 24.51 -18.73
CA SER A 364 2.04 25.00 -18.32
C SER A 364 2.45 26.30 -18.99
N GLY A 365 1.58 26.90 -19.80
CA GLY A 365 1.93 28.07 -20.61
C GLY A 365 2.86 27.73 -21.79
N TYR A 366 2.85 26.47 -22.27
CA TYR A 366 3.76 26.03 -23.33
C TYR A 366 3.50 26.76 -24.66
N LYS A 367 2.23 27.10 -24.94
CA LYS A 367 1.82 27.76 -26.19
C LYS A 367 2.30 29.22 -26.26
N GLU A 368 2.57 29.82 -25.11
CA GLU A 368 3.08 31.16 -24.91
C GLU A 368 4.62 31.20 -24.87
N GLY A 369 5.26 30.07 -25.17
CA GLY A 369 6.71 29.96 -25.25
C GLY A 369 7.34 30.81 -26.37
N PRO A 370 8.68 30.85 -26.45
CA PRO A 370 9.38 31.61 -27.48
C PRO A 370 8.88 31.25 -28.89
N PRO A 371 8.79 32.24 -29.81
CA PRO A 371 8.39 31.97 -31.18
C PRO A 371 9.40 31.02 -31.86
N PRO A 372 8.99 30.30 -32.93
CA PRO A 372 9.90 29.47 -33.69
C PRO A 372 11.07 30.31 -34.21
N ALA A 373 12.23 29.65 -34.40
CA ALA A 373 13.37 30.30 -35.02
C ALA A 373 12.95 30.92 -36.37
N PRO A 374 13.38 32.16 -36.68
CA PRO A 374 13.11 32.76 -37.97
C PRO A 374 13.48 31.80 -39.10
N VAL A 375 12.59 31.68 -40.08
CA VAL A 375 12.83 30.82 -41.26
C VAL A 375 13.78 31.51 -42.24
N GLU A 376 13.89 32.85 -42.14
CA GLU A 376 14.74 33.68 -42.99
C GLU A 376 16.21 33.67 -42.53
N ASP A 377 17.08 33.38 -43.50
CA ASP A 377 18.55 33.48 -43.49
C ASP A 377 19.35 32.54 -42.57
N ARG A 378 19.30 31.23 -42.88
CA ARG A 378 20.27 30.24 -42.39
C ARG A 378 21.53 30.13 -43.27
N CYS A 379 21.66 30.95 -44.32
CA CYS A 379 22.90 31.02 -45.06
C CYS A 379 23.95 31.67 -44.16
N PRO A 380 25.14 31.07 -43.95
CA PRO A 380 26.24 31.83 -43.38
C PRO A 380 26.44 33.08 -44.27
N PRO A 381 26.73 34.26 -43.70
CA PRO A 381 26.99 35.44 -44.50
C PRO A 381 28.04 35.05 -45.55
N LYS A 382 27.69 35.20 -46.84
CA LYS A 382 28.69 35.03 -47.90
C LYS A 382 29.77 36.04 -47.57
N CYS A 383 30.98 35.57 -47.26
CA CYS A 383 32.13 36.45 -47.22
C CYS A 383 32.28 37.01 -48.64
N ASP A 384 31.94 38.28 -48.84
CA ASP A 384 32.19 38.96 -50.09
C ASP A 384 33.70 38.91 -50.36
N GLY A 385 34.11 38.24 -51.44
CA GLY A 385 35.47 38.34 -51.96
C GLY A 385 36.39 37.12 -51.80
N GLN A 386 35.89 35.90 -51.99
CA GLN A 386 36.76 34.81 -52.46
C GLN A 386 36.23 34.23 -53.77
N ASP A 387 36.73 34.81 -54.85
CA ASP A 387 36.64 34.25 -56.19
C ASP A 387 37.09 32.79 -56.17
N ALA A 388 36.24 31.92 -56.71
CA ALA A 388 36.56 30.55 -56.98
C ALA A 388 37.82 30.48 -57.87
N VAL A 389 38.95 30.11 -57.27
CA VAL A 389 40.10 29.66 -58.05
C VAL A 389 39.75 28.26 -58.56
N VAL A 390 39.40 28.21 -59.84
CA VAL A 390 39.26 26.98 -60.61
C VAL A 390 40.64 26.33 -60.75
N VAL A 391 40.80 25.11 -60.22
CA VAL A 391 41.70 24.08 -60.73
C VAL A 391 41.01 22.73 -60.63
#